data_AF-A0AAI8GMD6-F1
#
_entry.id   AF-A0AAI8GMD6-F1
#
_cell.length_a   1.000
_cell.length_b   1.000
_cell.length_c   1.000
_cell.angle_alpha   90.00
_cell.angle_beta   90.00
_cell.angle_gamma   90.00
#
_symmetry.space_group_name_H-M   'P 1'
#
loop_
_entity.id
_entity.type
_entity.pdbx_description
1 polymer ?
#
loop_
_entity_poly.entity_id
_entity_poly.type
_entity_poly.pdbx_seq_one_letter_code
_entity_poly.pdbx_strand_id
1 'polypeptide(L)'
;MKDKFSSARPLTDAEEADIQAMIASDPDNPEMTEEELKEFRPFREVFPDLAEAIDRKLGRPKAKTTKKAISLRLDQEVIERFKAGGEGWQSRMNEVLRKAVGL
;
A
#
# COMPACT_ATOMS: atom_id res chain seq x y z
N MET A 1 11.71 32.25 2.90
CA MET A 1 11.84 32.37 1.43
C MET A 1 10.49 32.09 0.83
N LYS A 2 10.08 32.80 -0.24
CA LYS A 2 8.92 32.35 -1.03
C LYS A 2 9.42 31.24 -1.94
N ASP A 3 8.81 30.07 -1.87
CA ASP A 3 9.14 28.97 -2.78
C ASP A 3 8.81 29.40 -4.21
N LYS A 4 9.81 29.35 -5.10
CA LYS A 4 9.70 29.80 -6.50
C LYS A 4 8.61 29.03 -7.25
N PHE A 5 8.45 27.74 -6.96
CA PHE A 5 7.35 26.91 -7.41
C PHE A 5 6.62 26.39 -6.17
N SER A 6 5.41 26.89 -5.91
CA SER A 6 4.63 26.51 -4.73
C SER A 6 3.46 25.62 -5.12
N SER A 7 3.33 24.45 -4.49
CA SER A 7 2.19 23.54 -4.69
C SER A 7 0.89 24.03 -4.06
N ALA A 8 0.92 25.09 -3.26
CA ALA A 8 -0.24 25.65 -2.57
C ALA A 8 -1.13 26.52 -3.48
N ARG A 9 -0.71 26.81 -4.71
CA ARG A 9 -1.45 27.58 -5.72
C ARG A 9 -1.17 27.03 -7.12
N PRO A 10 -2.04 27.29 -8.12
CA PRO A 10 -1.71 26.98 -9.50
C PRO A 10 -0.47 27.76 -9.97
N LEU A 11 0.28 27.16 -10.89
CA LEU A 11 1.40 27.80 -11.57
C LEU A 11 0.88 28.98 -12.40
N THR A 12 1.65 30.06 -12.41
CA THR A 12 1.46 31.14 -13.37
C THR A 12 2.05 30.77 -14.72
N ASP A 13 1.56 31.37 -15.81
CA ASP A 13 2.09 31.12 -17.15
C ASP A 13 3.61 31.38 -17.25
N ALA A 14 4.12 32.36 -16.49
CA ALA A 14 5.55 32.65 -16.43
C ALA A 14 6.35 31.56 -15.72
N GLU A 15 5.78 30.95 -14.67
CA GLU A 15 6.40 29.83 -13.96
C GLU A 15 6.36 28.55 -14.80
N GLU A 16 5.26 28.30 -15.52
CA GLU A 16 5.14 27.21 -16.47
C GLU A 16 6.19 27.34 -17.59
N ALA A 17 6.34 28.52 -18.19
CA ALA A 17 7.33 28.78 -19.23
C ALA A 17 8.77 28.56 -18.73
N ASP A 18 9.07 28.94 -17.49
CA ASP A 18 10.39 28.70 -16.86
C ASP A 18 10.63 27.19 -16.65
N ILE A 19 9.62 26.44 -16.21
CA ILE A 19 9.70 24.98 -16.08
C ILE A 19 9.95 24.32 -17.44
N GLN A 20 9.19 24.70 -18.48
CA GLN A 20 9.37 24.16 -19.84
C GLN A 20 10.77 24.46 -20.39
N ALA A 21 11.29 25.68 -20.16
CA ALA A 21 12.65 26.03 -20.56
C ALA A 21 13.71 25.18 -19.83
N MET A 22 13.49 24.89 -18.54
CA MET A 22 14.38 24.00 -17.77
C MET A 22 14.35 22.57 -18.32
N ILE A 23 13.16 22.03 -18.62
CA ILE A 23 12.99 20.69 -19.22
C ILE A 23 13.72 20.61 -20.57
N ALA A 24 13.48 21.56 -21.48
CA ALA A 24 14.09 21.58 -22.81
C ALA A 24 15.62 21.80 -22.79
N SER A 25 16.16 22.34 -21.71
CA SER A 25 17.59 22.60 -21.57
C SER A 25 18.40 21.39 -21.12
N ASP A 26 17.76 20.31 -20.65
CA ASP A 26 18.43 19.12 -20.12
C ASP A 26 18.95 18.22 -21.26
N PRO A 27 20.29 18.14 -21.48
CA PRO A 27 20.85 17.33 -22.56
C PRO A 27 20.82 15.83 -22.26
N ASP A 28 20.68 15.41 -21.00
CA ASP A 28 20.69 14.00 -20.60
C ASP A 28 19.29 13.37 -20.64
N ASN A 29 18.24 14.20 -20.74
CA ASN A 29 16.85 13.77 -20.78
C ASN A 29 16.04 14.57 -21.81
N PRO A 30 16.31 14.38 -23.12
CA PRO A 30 15.56 15.05 -24.16
C PRO A 30 14.07 14.67 -24.14
N GLU A 31 13.21 15.56 -24.63
CA GLU A 31 11.79 15.23 -24.80
C GLU A 31 11.61 14.10 -25.81
N MET A 32 10.72 13.17 -25.46
CA MET A 32 10.43 12.02 -26.32
C MET A 32 9.64 12.45 -27.54
N THR A 33 10.03 11.96 -28.71
CA THR A 33 9.31 12.18 -29.97
C THR A 33 8.04 11.33 -30.02
N GLU A 34 7.07 11.74 -30.84
CA GLU A 34 5.86 10.93 -31.10
C GLU A 34 6.19 9.54 -31.65
N GLU A 35 7.30 9.44 -32.38
CA GLU A 35 7.77 8.21 -33.01
C GLU A 35 8.33 7.26 -31.95
N GLU A 36 9.11 7.78 -31.01
CA GLU A 36 9.59 6.99 -29.86
C GLU A 36 8.44 6.54 -28.96
N LEU A 37 7.42 7.38 -28.76
CA LEU A 37 6.23 7.03 -27.99
C LEU A 37 5.43 5.88 -28.62
N LYS A 38 5.38 5.80 -29.96
CA LYS A 38 4.68 4.71 -30.67
C LYS A 38 5.33 3.34 -30.47
N GLU A 39 6.64 3.31 -30.17
CA GLU A 39 7.39 2.08 -29.91
C GLU A 39 7.19 1.54 -28.48
N PHE A 40 6.42 2.24 -27.63
CA PHE A 40 6.18 1.83 -26.25
C PHE A 40 5.37 0.53 -26.21
N ARG A 41 5.82 -0.39 -25.37
CA ARG A 41 5.16 -1.67 -25.15
C ARG A 41 4.77 -1.85 -23.69
N PRO A 42 3.67 -2.54 -23.39
CA PRO A 42 3.28 -2.84 -22.02
C PRO A 42 4.39 -3.56 -21.25
N PHE A 43 4.62 -3.15 -20.01
CA PHE A 43 5.64 -3.74 -19.13
C PHE A 43 5.59 -5.28 -19.07
N ARG A 44 4.37 -5.85 -19.01
CA ARG A 44 4.16 -7.30 -18.93
C ARG A 44 4.58 -8.04 -20.20
N GLU A 45 4.56 -7.37 -21.36
CA GLU A 45 5.01 -7.95 -22.63
C GLU A 45 6.53 -7.92 -22.74
N VAL A 46 7.17 -6.86 -22.22
CA VAL A 46 8.63 -6.70 -22.29
C VAL A 46 9.35 -7.52 -21.20
N PHE A 47 8.72 -7.68 -20.03
CA PHE A 47 9.31 -8.38 -18.88
C PHE A 47 8.36 -9.44 -18.29
N PRO A 48 8.05 -10.52 -19.04
CA PRO A 48 7.09 -11.54 -18.62
C PRO A 48 7.48 -12.25 -17.32
N ASP A 49 8.76 -12.62 -17.15
CA ASP A 49 9.22 -13.35 -15.96
C ASP A 49 9.12 -12.49 -14.68
N LEU A 50 9.40 -11.20 -14.80
CA LEU A 50 9.30 -10.25 -13.69
C LEU A 50 7.82 -9.99 -13.35
N ALA A 51 6.96 -9.88 -14.36
CA ALA A 51 5.51 -9.79 -14.14
C ALA A 51 4.97 -11.04 -13.42
N GLU A 52 5.41 -12.25 -13.82
CA GLU A 52 5.04 -13.49 -13.14
C GLU A 52 5.55 -13.51 -11.68
N ALA A 53 6.78 -13.06 -11.44
CA ALA A 53 7.33 -12.98 -10.09
C ALA A 53 6.53 -12.03 -9.17
N ILE A 54 6.01 -10.92 -9.71
CA ILE A 54 5.10 -10.01 -8.99
C ILE A 54 3.75 -10.69 -8.71
N ASP A 55 3.23 -11.43 -9.69
CA ASP A 55 1.92 -12.10 -9.59
C ASP A 55 1.94 -13.33 -8.67
N ARG A 56 3.09 -13.97 -8.50
CA ARG A 56 3.33 -14.96 -7.45
C ARG A 56 3.18 -14.29 -6.09
N LYS A 57 1.94 -14.15 -5.62
CA LYS A 57 1.54 -13.52 -4.35
C LYS A 57 2.54 -13.86 -3.23
N LEU A 58 3.43 -12.92 -2.91
CA LEU A 58 4.22 -12.99 -1.70
C LEU A 58 3.27 -12.93 -0.50
N GLY A 59 3.19 -14.02 0.27
CA GLY A 59 2.44 -14.07 1.53
C GLY A 59 1.67 -15.37 1.74
N ARG A 60 1.32 -15.66 3.00
CA ARG A 60 0.44 -16.79 3.34
C ARG A 60 -0.89 -16.61 2.59
N PRO A 61 -1.45 -17.66 1.97
CA PRO A 61 -2.76 -17.58 1.32
C PRO A 61 -3.77 -16.93 2.26
N LYS A 62 -4.57 -15.98 1.74
CA LYS A 62 -5.65 -15.37 2.53
C LYS A 62 -6.53 -16.51 3.07
N ALA A 63 -6.67 -16.59 4.39
CA ALA A 63 -7.55 -17.59 4.99
C ALA A 63 -8.97 -17.41 4.45
N LYS A 64 -9.65 -18.52 4.09
CA LYS A 64 -11.04 -18.50 3.59
C LYS A 64 -11.99 -17.80 4.58
N THR A 65 -11.70 -17.91 5.87
CA THR A 65 -12.41 -17.24 6.95
C THR A 65 -11.40 -16.57 7.87
N THR A 66 -11.43 -15.24 7.94
CA THR A 66 -10.60 -14.45 8.85
C THR A 66 -11.34 -14.18 10.16
N LYS A 67 -10.62 -14.13 11.28
CA LYS A 67 -11.17 -13.63 12.55
C LYS A 67 -11.49 -12.15 12.38
N LYS A 68 -12.64 -11.70 12.88
CA LYS A 68 -13.00 -10.28 12.92
C LYS A 68 -12.44 -9.66 14.20
N ALA A 69 -11.63 -8.62 14.07
CA ALA A 69 -11.21 -7.81 15.22
C ALA A 69 -12.36 -6.85 15.57
N ILE A 70 -12.88 -6.95 16.78
CA ILE A 70 -13.93 -6.07 17.31
C ILE A 70 -13.46 -5.44 18.62
N SER A 71 -14.00 -4.26 18.94
CA SER A 71 -13.85 -3.67 20.26
C SER A 71 -14.96 -4.20 21.16
N LEU A 72 -14.58 -4.94 22.22
CA LEU A 72 -15.49 -5.53 23.19
C LEU A 72 -15.02 -5.14 24.60
N ARG A 73 -15.96 -4.70 25.45
CA ARG A 73 -15.70 -4.47 26.88
C ARG A 73 -16.02 -5.76 27.63
N LEU A 74 -15.05 -6.23 28.41
CA LEU A 74 -15.16 -7.39 29.29
C LEU A 74 -14.74 -6.98 30.70
N ASP A 75 -15.21 -7.71 31.70
CA ASP A 75 -14.79 -7.50 33.08
C ASP A 75 -13.27 -7.66 33.22
N GLN A 76 -12.67 -6.81 34.06
CA GLN A 76 -11.23 -6.78 34.26
C GLN A 76 -10.67 -8.13 34.74
N GLU A 77 -11.35 -8.77 35.69
CA GLU A 77 -10.96 -10.07 36.25
C GLU A 77 -10.88 -11.16 35.16
N VAL A 78 -11.81 -11.14 34.20
CA VAL A 78 -11.82 -12.09 33.08
C VAL A 78 -10.57 -11.91 32.22
N ILE A 79 -10.24 -10.67 31.86
CA ILE A 79 -9.07 -10.34 31.05
C ILE A 79 -7.79 -10.76 31.77
N GLU A 80 -7.66 -10.42 33.06
CA GLU A 80 -6.50 -10.76 33.87
C GLU A 80 -6.32 -12.27 34.00
N ARG A 81 -7.41 -13.02 34.21
CA ARG A 81 -7.36 -14.48 34.32
C ARG A 81 -6.86 -15.15 33.04
N PHE A 82 -7.31 -14.68 31.87
CA PHE A 82 -6.80 -15.22 30.61
C PHE A 82 -5.35 -14.80 30.36
N LYS A 83 -4.99 -13.53 30.59
CA LYS A 83 -3.63 -13.01 30.42
C LYS A 83 -2.60 -13.71 31.31
N ALA A 84 -2.96 -14.09 32.54
CA ALA A 84 -2.10 -14.84 33.45
C ALA A 84 -1.65 -16.19 32.86
N GLY A 85 -2.38 -16.75 31.91
CA GLY A 85 -1.98 -17.96 31.16
C GLY A 85 -0.91 -17.73 30.10
N GLY A 86 -0.39 -16.51 29.92
CA GLY A 86 0.70 -16.19 28.99
C GLY A 86 0.29 -16.12 27.52
N GLU A 87 1.24 -16.37 26.63
CA GLU A 87 1.04 -16.30 25.18
C GLU A 87 -0.17 -17.13 24.72
N GLY A 88 -0.89 -16.61 23.73
CA GLY A 88 -2.09 -17.27 23.19
C GLY A 88 -3.35 -17.12 24.05
N TRP A 89 -3.36 -16.26 25.09
CA TRP A 89 -4.53 -16.04 25.93
C TRP A 89 -5.79 -15.61 25.15
N GLN A 90 -5.64 -14.80 24.11
CA GLN A 90 -6.76 -14.41 23.24
C GLN A 90 -7.33 -15.59 22.45
N SER A 91 -6.48 -16.53 22.03
CA SER A 91 -6.92 -17.75 21.35
C SER A 91 -7.73 -18.64 22.30
N ARG A 92 -7.25 -18.85 23.53
CA ARG A 92 -7.98 -19.59 24.57
C ARG A 92 -9.31 -18.94 24.92
N MET A 93 -9.33 -17.61 25.04
CA MET A 93 -10.57 -16.86 25.26
C MET A 93 -11.56 -17.07 24.11
N ASN A 94 -11.09 -17.02 22.86
CA ASN A 94 -11.94 -17.28 21.70
C ASN A 94 -12.47 -18.73 21.67
N GLU A 95 -11.69 -19.73 22.09
CA GLU A 95 -12.17 -21.12 22.21
C GLU A 95 -13.29 -21.27 23.24
N VAL A 96 -13.19 -20.59 24.38
CA VAL A 96 -14.26 -20.58 25.39
C VAL A 96 -15.52 -19.93 24.83
N LEU A 97 -15.40 -18.79 24.13
CA LEU A 97 -16.54 -18.13 23.51
C LEU A 97 -17.21 -19.01 22.45
N ARG A 98 -16.42 -19.74 21.64
CA ARG A 98 -16.95 -20.71 20.67
C ARG A 98 -17.76 -21.80 21.35
N LYS A 99 -17.19 -22.43 22.38
CA LYS A 99 -17.89 -23.47 23.15
C LYS A 99 -19.20 -22.96 23.75
N ALA A 100 -19.21 -21.74 24.30
CA ALA A 100 -20.39 -21.13 24.90
C ALA A 100 -21.55 -20.92 23.91
N VAL A 101 -21.26 -20.75 22.61
CA VAL A 101 -22.26 -20.59 21.55
C VAL A 101 -22.44 -21.85 20.68
N GLY A 102 -21.83 -22.98 21.06
CA GLY A 102 -21.94 -24.25 20.33
C GLY A 102 -21.11 -24.35 19.04
N LEU A 103 -19.96 -23.66 18.96
CA LEU A 103 -19.01 -23.66 17.84
C LEU A 103 -17.71 -24.40 18.14
#